data_AF-A0A9P5GJV3-F1
#
_entry.id   AF-A0A9P5GJV3-F1
#
_cell.length_a   1.000
_cell.length_b   1.000
_cell.length_c   1.000
_cell.angle_alpha   90.00
_cell.angle_beta   90.00
_cell.angle_gamma   90.00
#
_symmetry.space_group_name_H-M   'P 1'
#
loop_
_entity.id
_entity.type
_entity.pdbx_description
1 polymer ?
#
loop_
_entity_poly.entity_id
_entity_poly.type
_entity_poly.pdbx_seq_one_letter_code
_entity_poly.pdbx_strand_id
1 'polypeptide(L)'
;MDLLPRHRLVINDDIEKFNGATSHDIRDHFNGWVTDQLPQIVASPEILEHLLFNDTHGMGPQYFLGTRYNFCLFVDDFCLESLELFKDSFHGPVVKILSKPWGNLTPQERTYKIHPEWHDGETDDELEMVGWMYIPIHSYVHWFDTLEVPSDFEAYYVRPPMMINQCNIENVEEERLASLRRKSRKYMVTV
;
A
#
# COMPACT_ATOMS: atom_id res chain seq x y z
N MET A 1 2.04 14.87 23.49
CA MET A 1 1.05 13.83 23.16
C MET A 1 1.79 12.55 22.84
N ASP A 2 1.34 11.42 23.36
CA ASP A 2 1.89 10.12 23.00
C ASP A 2 1.29 9.69 21.65
N LEU A 3 2.12 9.65 20.60
CA LEU A 3 1.71 9.25 19.24
C LEU A 3 1.58 7.72 19.10
N LEU A 4 2.17 6.95 20.02
CA LEU A 4 2.25 5.49 19.92
C LEU A 4 0.89 4.78 19.83
N PRO A 5 -0.17 5.18 20.55
CA PRO A 5 -1.48 4.53 20.42
C PRO A 5 -2.12 4.72 19.04
N ARG A 6 -1.85 5.84 18.36
CA ARG A 6 -2.41 6.18 17.05
C ARG A 6 -1.74 5.41 15.92
N HIS A 7 -0.44 5.12 16.04
CA HIS A 7 0.34 4.36 15.05
C HIS A 7 0.46 2.87 15.36
N ARG A 8 -0.23 2.34 16.38
CA ARG A 8 -0.18 0.91 16.69
C ARG A 8 -0.66 0.10 15.48
N LEU A 9 0.22 -0.59 14.78
CA LEU A 9 -0.20 -1.43 13.66
C LEU A 9 -1.03 -2.61 14.17
N VAL A 10 -2.15 -2.87 13.49
CA VAL A 10 -2.89 -4.13 13.64
C VAL A 10 -2.30 -5.08 12.62
N ILE A 11 -1.58 -6.09 13.10
CA ILE A 11 -0.97 -7.10 12.23
C ILE A 11 -1.99 -8.20 12.00
N ASN A 12 -2.17 -8.58 10.73
CA ASN A 12 -2.98 -9.70 10.34
C ASN A 12 -2.13 -10.61 9.45
N ASP A 13 -1.72 -11.75 10.00
CA ASP A 13 -0.73 -12.68 9.45
C ASP A 13 -1.32 -14.07 9.21
N ASP A 14 -2.65 -14.16 9.02
CA ASP A 14 -3.34 -15.39 8.66
C ASP A 14 -2.89 -15.90 7.28
N ILE A 15 -1.92 -16.81 7.31
CA ILE A 15 -1.30 -17.39 6.11
C ILE A 15 -2.35 -18.11 5.25
N GLU A 16 -3.31 -18.81 5.85
CA GLU A 16 -4.33 -19.54 5.09
C GLU A 16 -5.21 -18.59 4.29
N LYS A 17 -5.44 -17.39 4.82
CA LYS A 17 -6.25 -16.35 4.18
C LYS A 17 -5.49 -15.55 3.12
N PHE A 18 -4.21 -15.28 3.33
CA PHE A 18 -3.46 -14.32 2.52
C PHE A 18 -2.45 -14.92 1.55
N ASN A 19 -2.17 -16.22 1.64
CA ASN A 19 -1.25 -16.85 0.71
C ASN A 19 -1.81 -16.79 -0.73
N GLY A 20 -1.08 -16.11 -1.62
CA GLY A 20 -1.51 -15.86 -3.01
C GLY A 20 -2.58 -14.78 -3.18
N ALA A 21 -2.90 -14.02 -2.13
CA ALA A 21 -3.84 -12.92 -2.22
C ALA A 21 -3.33 -11.79 -3.12
N THR A 22 -4.21 -11.26 -3.97
CA THR A 22 -3.94 -10.10 -4.82
C THR A 22 -4.12 -8.80 -4.03
N SER A 23 -3.66 -7.68 -4.60
CA SER A 23 -3.94 -6.34 -4.04
C SER A 23 -5.45 -6.08 -3.88
N HIS A 24 -6.29 -6.63 -4.76
CA HIS A 24 -7.74 -6.55 -4.63
C HIS A 24 -8.29 -7.37 -3.46
N ASP A 25 -7.79 -8.58 -3.22
CA ASP A 25 -8.24 -9.42 -2.10
C ASP A 25 -7.87 -8.78 -0.75
N ILE A 26 -6.67 -8.19 -0.66
CA ILE A 26 -6.24 -7.42 0.50
C ILE A 26 -7.15 -6.21 0.72
N ARG A 27 -7.52 -5.50 -0.36
CA ARG A 27 -8.44 -4.35 -0.29
C ARG A 27 -9.82 -4.75 0.21
N ASP A 28 -10.39 -5.84 -0.32
CA ASP A 28 -11.70 -6.36 0.12
C ASP A 28 -11.68 -6.72 1.61
N HIS A 29 -10.63 -7.40 2.05
CA HIS A 29 -10.46 -7.68 3.46
C HIS A 29 -10.36 -6.40 4.28
N PHE A 30 -9.51 -5.45 3.87
CA PHE A 30 -9.33 -4.21 4.59
C PHE A 30 -10.65 -3.42 4.69
N ASN A 31 -11.42 -3.37 3.61
CA ASN A 31 -12.76 -2.79 3.59
C ASN A 31 -13.68 -3.44 4.62
N GLY A 32 -13.74 -4.78 4.66
CA GLY A 32 -14.53 -5.50 5.66
C GLY A 32 -14.08 -5.20 7.09
N TRP A 33 -12.77 -5.18 7.35
CA TRP A 33 -12.23 -4.84 8.67
C TRP A 33 -12.61 -3.41 9.08
N VAL A 34 -12.48 -2.42 8.18
CA VAL A 34 -12.89 -1.04 8.48
C VAL A 34 -14.37 -0.98 8.84
N THR A 35 -15.23 -1.65 8.07
CA THR A 35 -16.66 -1.74 8.36
C THR A 35 -16.95 -2.31 9.75
N ASP A 36 -16.23 -3.36 10.16
CA ASP A 36 -16.38 -3.96 11.50
C ASP A 36 -15.87 -3.05 12.64
N GLN A 37 -14.92 -2.15 12.34
CA GLN A 37 -14.41 -1.17 13.31
C GLN A 37 -15.33 0.04 13.48
N LEU A 38 -16.07 0.44 12.44
CA LEU A 38 -16.89 1.67 12.46
C LEU A 38 -17.78 1.82 13.71
N PRO A 39 -18.54 0.79 14.15
CA PRO A 39 -19.39 0.92 15.35
C PRO A 39 -18.62 1.12 16.65
N GLN A 40 -17.35 0.76 16.69
CA GLN A 40 -16.50 0.82 17.90
C GLN A 40 -15.81 2.19 18.04
N ILE A 41 -15.68 2.92 16.93
CA ILE A 41 -14.94 4.19 16.86
C ILE A 41 -15.86 5.40 16.81
N VAL A 42 -17.10 5.22 16.36
CA VAL A 42 -18.16 6.24 16.46
C VAL A 42 -18.74 6.26 17.87
N ALA A 43 -19.09 7.45 18.36
CA ALA A 43 -19.55 7.60 19.74
C ALA A 43 -20.94 6.98 20.00
N SER A 44 -21.77 6.82 18.96
CA SER A 44 -23.06 6.14 19.06
C SER A 44 -23.55 5.60 17.70
N PRO A 45 -24.49 4.62 17.69
CA PRO A 45 -25.11 4.12 16.46
C PRO A 45 -25.81 5.21 15.64
N GLU A 46 -26.44 6.19 16.28
CA GLU A 46 -27.14 7.29 15.60
C GLU A 46 -26.16 8.19 14.85
N ILE A 47 -24.95 8.41 15.40
CA ILE A 47 -23.89 9.13 14.69
C ILE A 47 -23.43 8.34 13.48
N LEU A 48 -23.28 7.02 13.60
CA LEU A 48 -22.91 6.17 12.47
C LEU A 48 -23.96 6.21 11.37
N GLU A 49 -25.24 6.05 11.71
CA GLU A 49 -26.36 6.17 10.76
C GLU A 49 -26.36 7.53 10.06
N HIS A 50 -26.16 8.62 10.81
CA HIS A 50 -26.09 9.96 10.26
C HIS A 50 -24.89 10.14 9.31
N LEU A 51 -23.72 9.60 9.65
CA LEU A 51 -22.54 9.67 8.77
C LEU A 51 -22.74 8.82 7.50
N LEU A 52 -23.37 7.65 7.61
CA LEU A 52 -23.71 6.79 6.47
C LEU A 52 -24.75 7.45 5.55
N PHE A 53 -25.78 8.09 6.12
CA PHE A 53 -26.82 8.78 5.36
C PHE A 53 -26.29 10.00 4.60
N ASN A 54 -25.29 10.69 5.17
CA ASN A 54 -24.68 11.88 4.56
C ASN A 54 -23.47 11.55 3.68
N ASP A 55 -23.19 10.29 3.39
CA ASP A 55 -22.12 9.88 2.47
C ASP A 55 -22.50 10.19 1.02
N THR A 56 -22.50 11.47 0.68
CA THR A 56 -22.89 11.99 -0.64
C THR A 56 -21.87 11.71 -1.73
N HIS A 57 -20.65 11.34 -1.37
CA HIS A 57 -19.53 11.12 -2.29
C HIS A 57 -19.14 9.64 -2.41
N GLY A 58 -19.82 8.74 -1.69
CA GLY A 58 -19.51 7.30 -1.69
C GLY A 58 -18.14 6.97 -1.07
N MET A 59 -17.56 7.89 -0.32
CA MET A 59 -16.25 7.71 0.32
C MET A 59 -16.36 7.05 1.70
N GLY A 60 -17.57 7.08 2.26
CA GLY A 60 -17.97 6.52 3.54
C GLY A 60 -17.48 7.27 4.77
N PRO A 61 -18.08 7.00 5.94
CA PRO A 61 -17.81 7.71 7.20
C PRO A 61 -16.33 7.69 7.61
N GLN A 62 -15.62 6.61 7.29
CA GLN A 62 -14.20 6.41 7.56
C GLN A 62 -13.27 7.45 6.92
N TYR A 63 -13.71 8.15 5.87
CA TYR A 63 -12.90 9.15 5.19
C TYR A 63 -12.36 10.21 6.16
N PHE A 64 -13.16 10.55 7.18
CA PHE A 64 -12.81 11.57 8.18
C PHE A 64 -12.28 10.99 9.50
N LEU A 65 -12.14 9.66 9.61
CA LEU A 65 -11.71 9.00 10.85
C LEU A 65 -10.19 8.78 10.91
N GLY A 66 -9.46 9.33 9.94
CA GLY A 66 -8.01 9.33 9.85
C GLY A 66 -7.44 8.26 8.91
N THR A 67 -6.15 8.39 8.63
CA THR A 67 -5.40 7.58 7.65
C THR A 67 -5.57 6.07 7.84
N ARG A 68 -5.63 5.61 9.09
CA ARG A 68 -5.72 4.19 9.46
C ARG A 68 -6.91 3.45 8.88
N TYR A 69 -7.99 4.15 8.54
CA TYR A 69 -9.20 3.54 7.97
C TYR A 69 -9.33 3.80 6.46
N ASN A 70 -8.37 4.50 5.86
CA ASN A 70 -8.32 4.81 4.43
C ASN A 70 -7.14 4.12 3.74
N PHE A 71 -6.11 3.77 4.49
CA PHE A 71 -4.90 3.11 3.98
C PHE A 71 -4.49 1.93 4.84
N CYS A 72 -4.03 0.86 4.19
CA CYS A 72 -3.39 -0.26 4.86
C CYS A 72 -2.01 -0.52 4.25
N LEU A 73 -1.16 -1.17 5.05
CA LEU A 73 0.13 -1.68 4.58
C LEU A 73 -0.02 -3.16 4.27
N PHE A 74 0.54 -3.61 3.15
CA PHE A 74 0.62 -5.03 2.85
C PHE A 74 1.98 -5.40 2.26
N VAL A 75 2.34 -6.67 2.43
CA VAL A 75 3.66 -7.21 2.13
C VAL A 75 3.46 -8.38 1.17
N ASP A 76 4.14 -8.33 0.04
CA ASP A 76 4.23 -9.43 -0.91
C ASP A 76 5.67 -9.98 -0.97
N ASP A 77 5.89 -10.94 -1.88
CA ASP A 77 7.21 -11.56 -2.08
C ASP A 77 8.29 -10.52 -2.38
N PHE A 78 7.99 -9.49 -3.17
CA PHE A 78 8.95 -8.43 -3.47
C PHE A 78 9.32 -7.63 -2.22
N CYS A 79 8.35 -7.25 -1.39
CA CYS A 79 8.61 -6.60 -0.11
C CYS A 79 9.52 -7.44 0.80
N LEU A 80 9.34 -8.76 0.83
CA LEU A 80 10.21 -9.66 1.59
C LEU A 80 11.62 -9.76 0.97
N GLU A 81 11.72 -9.90 -0.35
CA GLU A 81 13.02 -9.89 -1.05
C GLU A 81 13.78 -8.58 -0.80
N SER A 82 13.07 -7.46 -0.69
CA SER A 82 13.65 -6.13 -0.47
C SER A 82 14.48 -6.04 0.81
N LEU A 83 14.19 -6.87 1.82
CA LEU A 83 14.98 -6.96 3.06
C LEU A 83 16.46 -7.25 2.78
N GLU A 84 16.72 -8.14 1.83
CA GLU A 84 18.09 -8.55 1.46
C GLU A 84 18.63 -7.83 0.24
N LEU A 85 17.76 -7.32 -0.63
CA LEU A 85 18.17 -6.56 -1.82
C LEU A 85 18.59 -5.15 -1.44
N PHE A 86 17.87 -4.51 -0.52
CA PHE A 86 18.02 -3.09 -0.20
C PHE A 86 18.66 -2.85 1.18
N LYS A 87 19.22 -3.89 1.81
CA LYS A 87 19.89 -3.76 3.12
C LYS A 87 21.01 -2.70 3.17
N ASP A 88 21.71 -2.53 2.05
CA ASP A 88 22.81 -1.57 1.88
C ASP A 88 22.35 -0.33 1.08
N SER A 89 21.08 -0.30 0.67
CA SER A 89 20.47 0.86 0.01
C SER A 89 20.09 1.89 1.06
N PHE A 90 20.22 3.17 0.69
CA PHE A 90 19.80 4.27 1.54
C PHE A 90 18.29 4.27 1.81
N HIS A 91 17.51 3.67 0.91
CA HIS A 91 16.05 3.58 1.01
C HIS A 91 15.60 2.43 1.92
N GLY A 92 16.46 1.44 2.13
CA GLY A 92 16.11 0.24 2.89
C GLY A 92 14.96 -0.56 2.27
N PRO A 93 14.36 -1.49 3.05
CA PRO A 93 13.26 -2.33 2.58
C PRO A 93 11.99 -1.53 2.30
N VAL A 94 11.15 -2.05 1.41
CA VAL A 94 9.90 -1.40 1.01
C VAL A 94 8.67 -2.18 1.43
N VAL A 95 7.55 -1.46 1.58
CA VAL A 95 6.21 -2.00 1.82
C VAL A 95 5.23 -1.36 0.83
N LYS A 96 4.10 -2.00 0.57
CA LYS A 96 3.04 -1.40 -0.24
C LYS A 96 2.06 -0.68 0.67
N ILE A 97 1.76 0.57 0.33
CA ILE A 97 0.63 1.30 0.89
C ILE A 97 -0.54 1.21 -0.08
N LEU A 98 -1.66 0.66 0.40
CA LEU A 98 -2.87 0.45 -0.37
C LEU A 98 -3.91 1.48 0.02
N SER A 99 -4.51 2.11 -0.99
CA SER A 99 -5.62 3.02 -0.83
C SER A 99 -6.95 2.26 -0.93
N LYS A 100 -7.81 2.42 0.07
CA LYS A 100 -9.16 1.85 0.10
C LYS A 100 -10.10 2.47 -0.94
N PRO A 101 -10.14 3.80 -1.12
CA PRO A 101 -11.04 4.44 -2.09
C PRO A 101 -10.85 3.99 -3.54
N TRP A 102 -9.66 3.49 -3.90
CA TRP A 102 -9.30 3.12 -5.26
C TRP A 102 -9.42 1.62 -5.52
N GLY A 103 -9.87 1.20 -6.70
CA GLY A 103 -9.76 -0.19 -7.13
C GLY A 103 -10.80 -1.16 -6.58
N ASN A 104 -12.01 -0.69 -6.27
CA ASN A 104 -13.19 -1.52 -5.97
C ASN A 104 -13.75 -2.16 -7.24
N LEU A 105 -12.89 -2.92 -7.95
CA LEU A 105 -13.29 -3.71 -9.10
C LEU A 105 -14.09 -4.93 -8.63
N THR A 106 -15.17 -5.21 -9.32
CA THR A 106 -15.90 -6.48 -9.19
C THR A 106 -14.99 -7.65 -9.57
N PRO A 107 -15.26 -8.90 -9.12
CA PRO A 107 -14.47 -10.06 -9.50
C PRO A 107 -14.29 -10.24 -11.02
N GLN A 108 -15.29 -9.83 -11.81
CA GLN A 108 -15.23 -9.88 -13.27
C GLN A 108 -14.29 -8.81 -13.85
N GLU A 109 -14.25 -7.62 -13.27
CA GLU A 109 -13.36 -6.53 -13.72
C GLU A 109 -11.89 -6.79 -13.35
N ARG A 110 -11.62 -7.68 -12.38
CA ARG A 110 -10.26 -8.08 -11.97
C ARG A 110 -9.55 -8.99 -12.99
N THR A 111 -10.22 -9.44 -14.04
CA THR A 111 -9.62 -10.29 -15.08
C THR A 111 -9.04 -9.47 -16.23
N TYR A 112 -8.20 -8.50 -15.90
CA TYR A 112 -7.50 -7.66 -16.89
C TYR A 112 -6.08 -8.19 -17.13
N LYS A 113 -5.51 -7.80 -18.29
CA LYS A 113 -4.14 -8.18 -18.64
C LYS A 113 -3.19 -7.15 -18.05
N ILE A 114 -2.32 -7.59 -17.14
CA ILE A 114 -1.29 -6.73 -16.57
C ILE A 114 -0.19 -6.46 -17.61
N HIS A 115 0.22 -5.20 -17.72
CA HIS A 115 1.32 -4.76 -18.54
C HIS A 115 2.65 -5.32 -17.99
N PRO A 116 3.55 -5.86 -18.82
CA PRO A 116 4.74 -6.57 -18.36
C PRO A 116 5.73 -5.71 -17.55
N GLU A 117 5.73 -4.39 -17.74
CA GLU A 117 6.66 -3.45 -17.09
C GLU A 117 6.03 -2.67 -15.92
N TRP A 118 4.71 -2.76 -15.72
CA TRP A 118 3.99 -1.99 -14.71
C TRP A 118 3.23 -2.95 -13.80
N HIS A 119 3.44 -2.86 -12.48
CA HIS A 119 2.81 -3.80 -11.56
C HIS A 119 1.32 -3.46 -11.39
N ASP A 120 0.45 -4.46 -11.54
CA ASP A 120 -1.01 -4.37 -11.44
C ASP A 120 -1.70 -3.39 -12.41
N GLY A 121 -0.98 -2.77 -13.35
CA GLY A 121 -1.54 -1.83 -14.34
C GLY A 121 -1.80 -2.49 -15.70
N GLU A 122 -2.80 -2.04 -16.45
CA GLU A 122 -3.17 -2.56 -17.78
C GLU A 122 -2.37 -1.93 -18.91
N THR A 123 -1.98 -0.66 -18.76
CA THR A 123 -1.46 0.18 -19.85
C THR A 123 0.02 0.55 -19.67
N ASP A 124 0.60 1.28 -20.60
CA ASP A 124 1.90 1.93 -20.46
C ASP A 124 1.80 3.37 -19.90
N ASP A 125 0.59 3.84 -19.54
CA ASP A 125 0.34 5.18 -19.01
C ASP A 125 0.87 5.34 -17.57
N GLU A 126 1.91 6.13 -17.39
CA GLU A 126 2.50 6.42 -16.08
C GLU A 126 1.52 7.03 -15.06
N LEU A 127 0.40 7.60 -15.52
CA LEU A 127 -0.65 8.16 -14.68
C LEU A 127 -1.73 7.15 -14.26
N GLU A 128 -1.69 5.91 -14.78
CA GLU A 128 -2.65 4.89 -14.41
C GLU A 128 -2.53 4.54 -12.91
N MET A 129 -3.65 4.68 -12.20
CA MET A 129 -3.74 4.40 -10.76
C MET A 129 -4.19 2.97 -10.49
N VAL A 130 -3.34 2.18 -9.83
CA VAL A 130 -3.65 0.80 -9.41
C VAL A 130 -4.10 0.73 -7.94
N GLY A 131 -4.19 1.89 -7.28
CA GLY A 131 -4.68 2.03 -5.91
C GLY A 131 -3.72 1.54 -4.83
N TRP A 132 -2.44 1.37 -5.16
CA TRP A 132 -1.36 1.15 -4.20
C TRP A 132 -0.02 1.64 -4.76
N MET A 133 0.94 1.93 -3.89
CA MET A 133 2.32 2.28 -4.28
C MET A 133 3.34 1.73 -3.29
N TYR A 134 4.61 1.66 -3.69
CA TYR A 134 5.71 1.32 -2.78
C TYR A 134 6.13 2.53 -1.94
N ILE A 135 6.45 2.27 -0.67
CA ILE A 135 7.08 3.24 0.23
C ILE A 135 8.23 2.58 1.00
N PRO A 136 9.26 3.33 1.42
CA PRO A 136 10.24 2.81 2.36
C PRO A 136 9.57 2.45 3.69
N ILE A 137 9.79 1.25 4.23
CA ILE A 137 9.14 0.82 5.48
C ILE A 137 9.46 1.75 6.64
N HIS A 138 10.69 2.27 6.71
CA HIS A 138 11.11 3.19 7.77
C HIS A 138 10.38 4.54 7.72
N SER A 139 9.75 4.88 6.58
CA SER A 139 9.01 6.13 6.36
C SER A 139 7.49 5.97 6.50
N TYR A 140 6.98 4.80 6.91
CA TYR A 140 5.53 4.56 6.96
C TYR A 140 4.76 5.56 7.83
N VAL A 141 5.34 5.99 8.95
CA VAL A 141 4.72 6.99 9.85
C VAL A 141 4.55 8.32 9.12
N HIS A 142 5.61 8.78 8.46
CA HIS A 142 5.58 10.00 7.67
C HIS A 142 4.52 9.92 6.56
N TRP A 143 4.46 8.80 5.84
CA TRP A 143 3.42 8.59 4.83
C TRP A 143 2.01 8.60 5.41
N PHE A 144 1.83 8.05 6.61
CA PHE A 144 0.52 8.07 7.27
C PHE A 144 0.10 9.49 7.68
N ASP A 145 1.05 10.31 8.12
CA ASP A 145 0.81 11.72 8.44
C ASP A 145 0.53 12.54 7.17
N THR A 146 1.31 12.33 6.10
CA THR A 146 1.10 12.98 4.79
C THR A 146 -0.27 12.65 4.19
N LEU A 147 -0.77 11.43 4.41
CA LEU A 147 -2.05 10.96 3.90
C LEU A 147 -3.20 11.15 4.91
N GLU A 148 -3.06 12.06 5.87
CA GLU A 148 -4.14 12.43 6.80
C GLU A 148 -5.41 12.86 6.04
N VAL A 149 -5.23 13.55 4.92
CA VAL A 149 -6.30 13.84 3.96
C VAL A 149 -6.23 12.79 2.84
N PRO A 150 -7.19 11.85 2.72
CA PRO A 150 -7.05 10.74 1.77
C PRO A 150 -6.97 11.16 0.30
N SER A 151 -7.52 12.33 -0.08
CA SER A 151 -7.38 12.89 -1.43
C SER A 151 -5.93 13.21 -1.81
N ASP A 152 -5.04 13.40 -0.84
CA ASP A 152 -3.63 13.67 -1.11
C ASP A 152 -2.92 12.47 -1.73
N PHE A 153 -3.51 11.26 -1.64
CA PHE A 153 -2.98 10.08 -2.30
C PHE A 153 -2.76 10.30 -3.80
N GLU A 154 -3.69 10.96 -4.50
CA GLU A 154 -3.55 11.26 -5.93
C GLU A 154 -2.37 12.19 -6.23
N ALA A 155 -2.10 13.15 -5.35
CA ALA A 155 -1.02 14.13 -5.52
C ALA A 155 0.37 13.50 -5.32
N TYR A 156 0.47 12.47 -4.47
CA TYR A 156 1.72 11.76 -4.19
C TYR A 156 1.81 10.38 -4.83
N TYR A 157 0.79 9.99 -5.59
CA TYR A 157 0.74 8.67 -6.20
C TYR A 157 1.87 8.51 -7.20
N VAL A 158 2.57 7.39 -7.09
CA VAL A 158 3.58 6.99 -8.04
C VAL A 158 3.33 5.55 -8.45
N ARG A 159 3.24 5.35 -9.77
CA ARG A 159 2.84 4.09 -10.38
C ARG A 159 3.91 3.01 -10.17
N PRO A 160 3.57 1.87 -9.55
CA PRO A 160 4.51 0.75 -9.40
C PRO A 160 5.05 0.22 -10.73
N PRO A 161 6.37 -0.02 -10.88
CA PRO A 161 7.36 -0.22 -9.81
C PRO A 161 8.11 1.05 -9.37
N MET A 162 7.61 2.24 -9.66
CA MET A 162 8.22 3.47 -9.16
C MET A 162 7.88 3.71 -7.68
N MET A 163 8.72 4.48 -6.99
CA MET A 163 8.47 4.96 -5.62
C MET A 163 9.02 6.36 -5.40
N ILE A 164 8.40 7.13 -4.49
CA ILE A 164 8.98 8.38 -3.98
C ILE A 164 9.87 8.05 -2.79
N ASN A 165 11.13 8.48 -2.86
CA ASN A 165 12.01 8.50 -1.71
C ASN A 165 12.66 9.88 -1.54
N GLN A 166 12.42 10.49 -0.36
CA GLN A 166 12.85 11.83 0.04
C GLN A 166 12.41 12.95 -0.91
N CYS A 167 12.92 13.00 -2.13
CA CYS A 167 12.55 13.92 -3.21
C CYS A 167 12.73 13.32 -4.62
N ASN A 168 13.11 12.04 -4.75
CA ASN A 168 13.38 11.40 -6.04
C ASN A 168 12.34 10.33 -6.33
N ILE A 169 12.05 10.15 -7.62
CA ILE A 169 11.32 8.99 -8.14
C ILE A 169 12.35 7.94 -8.52
N GLU A 170 12.19 6.74 -7.98
CA GLU A 170 13.12 5.62 -8.14
C GLU A 170 12.37 4.38 -8.63
N ASN A 171 12.99 3.59 -9.51
CA ASN A 171 12.43 2.32 -9.98
C ASN A 171 12.94 1.15 -9.12
N VAL A 172 12.05 0.51 -8.36
CA VAL A 172 12.45 -0.56 -7.43
C VAL A 172 12.87 -1.85 -8.14
N GLU A 173 12.34 -2.11 -9.34
CA GLU A 173 12.73 -3.28 -10.13
C GLU A 173 14.12 -3.09 -10.76
N GLU A 174 14.47 -1.87 -11.19
CA GLU A 174 15.84 -1.58 -11.63
C GLU A 174 16.85 -1.78 -10.51
N GLU A 175 16.56 -1.34 -9.29
CA GLU A 175 17.45 -1.54 -8.14
C GLU A 175 17.53 -3.01 -7.73
N ARG A 176 16.42 -3.77 -7.84
CA ARG A 176 16.42 -5.24 -7.67
C ARG A 176 17.35 -5.90 -8.68
N LEU A 177 17.22 -5.59 -9.96
CA LEU A 177 18.08 -6.13 -11.03
C LEU A 177 19.55 -5.74 -10.83
N ALA A 178 19.83 -4.49 -10.45
CA ALA A 178 21.17 -4.03 -10.14
C ALA A 178 21.77 -4.80 -8.96
N SER A 179 20.99 -5.00 -7.89
CA SER A 179 21.41 -5.74 -6.70
C SER A 179 21.69 -7.21 -6.99
N LEU A 180 20.85 -7.86 -7.82
CA LEU A 180 21.10 -9.23 -8.29
C LEU A 180 22.40 -9.32 -9.10
N ARG A 181 22.66 -8.38 -10.02
CA ARG A 181 23.92 -8.32 -10.78
C ARG A 181 25.15 -8.17 -9.87
N ARG A 182 25.06 -7.36 -8.81
CA ARG A 182 26.13 -7.21 -7.80
C ARG A 182 26.40 -8.53 -7.06
N LYS A 183 25.35 -9.30 -6.72
CA LYS A 183 25.48 -10.63 -6.08
C LYS A 183 26.16 -11.64 -7.01
N SER A 184 25.81 -11.67 -8.30
CA SER A 184 26.38 -12.61 -9.29
C SER A 184 27.86 -12.38 -9.60
N ARG A 185 28.39 -11.16 -9.38
CA ARG A 185 29.81 -10.84 -9.62
C ARG A 185 30.78 -11.32 -8.53
N LYS A 186 30.29 -12.00 -7.49
CA LYS A 186 31.13 -12.54 -6.41
C LYS A 186 31.72 -13.92 -6.75
N TYR A 187 32.50 -14.05 -7.82
CA TYR A 187 33.42 -15.18 -8.02
C TYR A 187 34.70 -14.75 -8.74
N MET A 188 35.81 -14.75 -8.00
CA MET A 188 37.15 -15.04 -8.52
C MET A 188 37.91 -15.76 -7.41
N VAL A 189 37.93 -17.10 -7.48
CA VAL A 189 38.87 -17.92 -6.71
C VAL A 189 40.11 -18.05 -7.58
N THR A 190 41.19 -17.37 -7.20
CA THR A 190 42.53 -17.65 -7.74
C THR A 190 43.12 -18.84 -6.99
N VAL A 191 43.72 -19.75 -7.76
CA VAL A 191 44.38 -21.00 -7.34
C VAL A 191 45.60 -20.72 -6.47
#